data_AF-A0A2D4KRQ9-F1
#
_entry.id   AF-A0A2D4KRQ9-F1
#
_cell.length_a   1.000
_cell.length_b   1.000
_cell.length_c   1.000
_cell.angle_alpha   90.00
_cell.angle_beta   90.00
_cell.angle_gamma   90.00
#
_symmetry.space_group_name_H-M   'P 1'
#
loop_
_entity.id
_entity.type
_entity.pdbx_description
1 polymer ?
#
loop_
_entity_poly.entity_id
_entity_poly.type
_entity_poly.pdbx_seq_one_letter_code
_entity_poly.pdbx_strand_id
1 'polypeptide(L)'
;HTDESLGDCSFLNTCFHMDTCKYVHYEIDACTDLDAPCGRELISGQELAMPQAVGRDSSVDRLFPPQWICCDIRYLDVSILGKFAVVMADPPWDIHMELPYGTLTDDEMRRLNIPVLQDDGFLFLWVTGR
;
A
#
# COMPACT_ATOMS: atom_id res chain seq x y z
N HIS A 1 17.89 -22.60 -13.86
CA HIS A 1 17.54 -22.11 -15.20
C HIS A 1 16.03 -22.00 -15.23
N THR A 2 15.54 -20.77 -15.29
CA THR A 2 14.12 -20.41 -15.25
C THR A 2 13.55 -20.44 -16.66
N ASP A 3 12.33 -20.96 -16.82
CA ASP A 3 11.61 -21.03 -18.09
C ASP A 3 10.33 -20.19 -17.98
N GLU A 4 10.32 -19.05 -18.69
CA GLU A 4 9.22 -18.08 -18.68
C GLU A 4 7.91 -18.65 -19.23
N SER A 5 7.96 -19.73 -20.04
CA SER A 5 6.76 -20.37 -20.58
C SER A 5 5.96 -21.15 -19.53
N LEU A 6 6.57 -21.48 -18.39
CA LEU A 6 5.94 -22.20 -17.29
C LEU A 6 5.18 -21.28 -16.32
N GLY A 7 5.35 -19.96 -16.44
CA GLY A 7 4.71 -18.98 -15.58
C GLY A 7 5.32 -18.85 -14.19
N ASP A 8 4.56 -18.22 -13.29
CA ASP A 8 5.02 -17.76 -11.98
C ASP A 8 5.16 -18.91 -10.97
N CYS A 9 6.21 -18.88 -10.15
CA CYS A 9 6.36 -19.87 -9.09
C CYS A 9 5.32 -19.63 -8.01
N SER A 10 4.48 -20.63 -7.72
CA SER A 10 3.45 -20.53 -6.69
C SER A 10 4.00 -20.20 -5.29
N PHE A 11 5.28 -20.50 -5.04
CA PHE A 11 5.93 -20.27 -3.75
C PHE A 11 6.75 -18.98 -3.70
N LEU A 12 6.97 -18.27 -4.82
CA LEU A 12 7.72 -17.00 -4.92
C LEU A 12 8.95 -16.98 -3.97
N ASN A 13 8.96 -16.05 -3.00
CA ASN A 13 10.03 -15.82 -2.02
C ASN A 13 10.18 -16.94 -0.96
N THR A 14 9.26 -17.90 -0.93
CA THR A 14 9.28 -19.04 0.00
C THR A 14 9.68 -20.36 -0.69
N CYS A 15 10.09 -20.29 -1.96
CA CYS A 15 10.51 -21.46 -2.70
C CYS A 15 11.82 -22.04 -2.12
N PHE A 16 11.78 -23.32 -1.74
CA PHE A 16 12.94 -24.07 -1.20
C PHE A 16 14.08 -24.27 -2.20
N HIS A 17 13.83 -23.98 -3.48
CA HIS A 17 14.76 -24.23 -4.58
C HIS A 17 14.95 -22.99 -5.45
N MET A 18 15.09 -21.80 -4.87
CA MET A 18 15.28 -20.54 -5.64
C MET A 18 16.30 -20.67 -6.78
N ASP A 19 17.48 -21.27 -6.53
CA ASP A 19 18.55 -21.35 -7.52
C ASP A 19 18.31 -22.38 -8.64
N THR A 20 17.46 -23.38 -8.39
CA THR A 20 17.16 -24.47 -9.33
C THR A 20 15.71 -24.50 -9.79
N CYS A 21 14.90 -23.52 -9.37
CA CYS A 21 13.50 -23.41 -9.74
C CYS A 21 13.39 -23.15 -11.24
N LYS A 22 12.42 -23.82 -11.87
CA LYS A 22 12.11 -23.64 -13.28
C LYS A 22 11.08 -22.54 -13.52
N TYR A 23 10.38 -22.10 -12.48
CA TYR A 23 9.29 -21.11 -12.55
C TYR A 23 9.78 -19.70 -12.23
N VAL A 24 9.07 -18.69 -12.72
CA VAL A 24 9.46 -17.27 -12.63
C VAL A 24 9.36 -16.76 -11.19
N HIS A 25 10.42 -16.10 -10.71
CA HIS A 25 10.50 -15.43 -9.41
C HIS A 25 10.81 -13.96 -9.64
N TYR A 26 10.23 -13.08 -8.83
CA TYR A 26 10.44 -11.64 -8.91
C TYR A 26 11.29 -11.17 -7.74
N GLU A 27 12.31 -10.38 -8.04
CA GLU A 27 13.05 -9.64 -7.04
C GLU A 27 12.55 -8.19 -7.04
N ILE A 28 12.51 -7.59 -5.87
CA ILE A 28 12.20 -6.16 -5.77
C ILE A 28 13.46 -5.43 -6.18
N ASP A 29 13.42 -4.72 -7.30
CA ASP A 29 14.44 -3.73 -7.64
C ASP A 29 14.40 -2.64 -6.57
N ALA A 30 15.22 -2.81 -5.53
CA ALA A 30 15.65 -1.66 -4.75
C ALA A 30 16.45 -0.81 -5.74
N CYS A 31 15.93 0.36 -6.13
CA CYS A 31 16.76 1.37 -6.79
C CYS A 31 17.93 1.69 -5.85
N THR A 32 19.03 0.97 -6.03
CA THR A 32 20.36 1.30 -5.56
C THR A 32 20.85 2.46 -6.42
N ASP A 33 20.29 3.65 -6.18
CA ASP A 33 21.17 4.80 -6.08
C ASP A 33 21.88 4.63 -4.74
N LEU A 34 22.94 3.81 -4.76
CA LEU A 34 24.14 3.82 -3.93
C LEU A 34 24.89 2.50 -4.23
N ASP A 35 25.93 2.67 -5.04
CA ASP A 35 26.85 1.70 -5.61
C ASP A 35 27.43 0.64 -4.63
N ALA A 36 27.73 -0.54 -5.17
CA ALA A 36 28.79 -1.41 -4.66
C ALA A 36 30.16 -0.97 -5.25
N PRO A 37 31.35 -1.26 -4.65
CA PRO A 37 31.58 -2.27 -3.61
C PRO A 37 32.49 -1.84 -2.42
N CYS A 38 32.30 -2.54 -1.30
CA CYS A 38 33.29 -2.90 -0.28
C CYS A 38 34.18 -1.81 0.36
N GLY A 39 34.01 -1.61 1.68
CA GLY A 39 35.14 -1.26 2.56
C GLY A 39 34.85 -0.26 3.67
N ARG A 40 34.70 -0.79 4.89
CA ARG A 40 35.10 -0.22 6.20
C ARG A 40 34.97 1.31 6.46
N GLU A 41 34.15 1.56 7.48
CA GLU A 41 34.37 2.49 8.61
C GLU A 41 34.24 4.03 8.42
N LEU A 42 33.20 4.55 9.10
CA LEU A 42 33.16 5.69 10.03
C LEU A 42 33.48 7.13 9.55
N ILE A 43 32.43 7.96 9.67
CA ILE A 43 32.37 9.34 10.23
C ILE A 43 33.22 10.43 9.55
N SER A 44 32.53 11.38 8.90
CA SER A 44 32.39 12.79 9.34
C SER A 44 32.03 13.66 8.13
N GLY A 45 31.23 14.69 8.38
CA GLY A 45 30.44 15.39 7.37
C GLY A 45 31.20 16.27 6.38
N GLN A 46 30.47 16.73 5.38
CA GLN A 46 30.57 18.07 4.83
C GLN A 46 29.40 18.33 3.87
N GLU A 47 28.59 19.30 4.28
CA GLU A 47 27.59 20.01 3.50
C GLU A 47 28.23 20.63 2.26
N LEU A 48 27.75 20.31 1.05
CA LEU A 48 27.79 21.20 -0.12
C LEU A 48 26.63 20.87 -1.08
N ALA A 49 25.72 21.84 -1.21
CA ALA A 49 24.51 21.82 -2.01
C ALA A 49 24.78 21.85 -3.54
N MET A 50 23.92 21.20 -4.34
CA MET A 50 23.67 21.47 -5.77
C MET A 50 22.24 20.99 -6.17
N PRO A 51 21.70 21.37 -7.34
CA PRO A 51 20.85 22.54 -7.55
C PRO A 51 19.36 22.17 -7.73
N GLN A 52 18.48 23.08 -7.31
CA GLN A 52 17.04 23.04 -7.58
C GLN A 52 16.75 23.07 -9.08
N ALA A 53 15.96 22.11 -9.57
CA ALA A 53 15.15 22.29 -10.76
C ALA A 53 13.82 21.51 -10.64
N VAL A 54 12.74 22.27 -10.77
CA VAL A 54 11.35 21.86 -11.00
C VAL A 54 10.56 21.36 -9.79
N GLY A 55 9.99 22.32 -9.04
CA GLY A 55 8.64 22.20 -8.47
C GLY A 55 8.35 21.01 -7.55
N ARG A 56 9.27 20.63 -6.65
CA ARG A 56 8.94 19.72 -5.55
C ARG A 56 8.09 20.47 -4.54
N ASP A 57 6.80 20.16 -4.50
CA ASP A 57 5.92 20.67 -3.45
C ASP A 57 6.50 20.26 -2.10
N SER A 58 6.80 21.23 -1.24
CA SER A 58 7.55 21.04 0.02
C SER A 58 6.72 20.34 1.11
N SER A 59 5.55 19.82 0.72
CA SER A 59 4.59 19.07 1.51
C SER A 59 4.87 17.57 1.55
N VAL A 60 5.54 17.01 0.54
CA VAL A 60 5.65 15.54 0.33
C VAL A 60 6.52 14.83 1.38
N ASP A 61 7.46 15.54 2.02
CA ASP A 61 8.34 14.96 3.06
C ASP A 61 7.85 15.23 4.50
N ARG A 62 6.62 15.72 4.68
CA ARG A 62 6.06 16.02 6.01
C ARG A 62 5.15 14.89 6.46
N LEU A 63 5.70 13.96 7.21
CA LEU A 63 4.90 12.96 7.91
C LEU A 63 4.13 13.62 9.05
N PHE A 64 2.81 13.46 9.05
CA PHE A 64 1.97 13.80 10.19
C PHE A 64 1.96 12.64 11.20
N PRO A 65 1.83 12.92 12.50
CA PRO A 65 1.61 11.86 13.47
C PRO A 65 0.28 11.12 13.18
N PRO A 66 0.10 9.88 13.68
CA PRO A 66 -1.15 9.13 13.52
C PRO A 66 -2.36 9.89 14.07
N GLN A 67 -3.47 9.88 13.32
CA GLN A 67 -4.73 10.55 13.66
C GLN A 67 -5.88 9.55 13.52
N TRP A 68 -6.88 9.63 14.39
CA TRP A 68 -8.05 8.74 14.37
C TRP A 68 -9.32 9.45 14.83
N ILE A 69 -10.46 8.94 14.38
CA ILE A 69 -11.80 9.41 14.78
C ILE A 69 -12.62 8.17 15.13
N CYS A 70 -13.07 8.05 16.38
CA CYS A 70 -14.02 7.02 16.78
C CYS A 70 -15.43 7.47 16.36
N CYS A 71 -15.99 6.83 15.34
CA CYS A 71 -17.27 7.23 14.76
C CYS A 71 -17.98 6.06 14.08
N ASP A 72 -19.27 6.24 13.81
CA ASP A 72 -20.02 5.40 12.88
C ASP A 72 -19.86 5.96 11.46
N ILE A 73 -19.17 5.23 10.60
CA ILE A 73 -18.83 5.66 9.24
C ILE A 73 -20.07 5.89 8.35
N ARG A 74 -21.23 5.32 8.72
CA ARG A 74 -22.49 5.51 7.97
C ARG A 74 -23.03 6.93 8.10
N TYR A 75 -22.71 7.61 9.21
CA TYR A 75 -23.22 8.94 9.53
C TYR A 75 -22.15 10.02 9.51
N LEU A 76 -20.86 9.64 9.45
CA LEU A 76 -19.77 10.60 9.35
C LEU A 76 -19.80 11.28 7.98
N ASP A 77 -19.82 12.61 7.98
CA ASP A 77 -19.54 13.39 6.78
C ASP A 77 -18.04 13.34 6.49
N VAL A 78 -17.64 12.40 5.63
CA VAL A 78 -16.25 12.18 5.24
C VAL A 78 -15.68 13.28 4.34
N SER A 79 -16.50 14.23 3.86
CA SER A 79 -16.02 15.35 3.04
C SER A 79 -15.09 16.31 3.81
N ILE A 80 -15.22 16.38 5.14
CA ILE A 80 -14.39 17.22 6.00
C ILE A 80 -12.95 16.70 6.12
N LEU A 81 -12.71 15.43 5.78
CA LEU A 81 -11.41 14.78 5.92
C LEU A 81 -10.42 15.18 4.81
N GLY A 82 -10.93 15.76 3.72
CA GLY A 82 -10.13 16.13 2.55
C GLY A 82 -9.95 14.99 1.56
N LYS A 83 -8.81 15.00 0.85
CA LYS A 83 -8.51 14.09 -0.26
C LYS A 83 -7.31 13.21 0.08
N PHE A 84 -7.37 11.95 -0.34
CA PHE A 84 -6.38 10.93 -0.04
C PHE A 84 -5.87 10.26 -1.32
N ALA A 85 -4.56 10.03 -1.39
CA ALA A 85 -3.96 9.27 -2.48
C ALA A 85 -4.31 7.77 -2.41
N VAL A 86 -4.49 7.25 -1.19
CA VAL A 86 -4.81 5.84 -0.95
C VAL A 86 -5.91 5.73 0.09
N VAL A 87 -6.94 4.95 -0.23
CA VAL A 87 -7.99 4.54 0.72
C VAL A 87 -7.88 3.03 0.94
N MET A 88 -7.94 2.60 2.20
CA MET A 88 -7.95 1.18 2.56
C MET A 88 -9.18 0.90 3.43
N ALA A 89 -9.92 -0.15 3.10
CA ALA A 89 -11.15 -0.52 3.81
C ALA A 89 -11.24 -2.03 4.03
N ASP A 90 -11.60 -2.41 5.26
CA ASP A 90 -11.95 -3.77 5.67
C ASP A 90 -13.33 -3.76 6.34
N PRO A 91 -14.41 -3.63 5.53
CA PRO A 91 -15.75 -3.48 6.07
C PRO A 91 -16.32 -4.84 6.54
N PRO A 92 -17.19 -4.84 7.56
CA PRO A 92 -17.82 -6.06 8.05
C PRO A 92 -18.95 -6.50 7.10
N TRP A 93 -18.58 -7.10 5.97
CA TRP A 93 -19.52 -7.55 4.94
C TRP A 93 -20.63 -8.44 5.51
N ASP A 94 -21.87 -8.19 5.09
CA ASP A 94 -22.96 -9.16 5.25
C ASP A 94 -22.77 -10.31 4.26
N ILE A 95 -22.13 -11.38 4.71
CA ILE A 95 -21.91 -12.61 3.93
C ILE A 95 -23.06 -13.62 4.09
N HIS A 96 -24.22 -13.20 4.62
CA HIS A 96 -25.37 -14.07 4.87
C HIS A 96 -25.05 -15.29 5.75
N MET A 97 -24.11 -15.13 6.68
CA MET A 97 -23.79 -16.10 7.73
C MET A 97 -24.02 -15.47 9.11
N GLU A 98 -24.31 -16.31 10.11
CA GLU A 98 -24.32 -15.85 11.51
C GLU A 98 -22.87 -15.60 11.97
N LEU A 99 -22.54 -14.33 12.17
CA LEU A 99 -21.24 -13.89 12.65
C LEU A 99 -21.37 -13.32 14.07
N PRO A 100 -20.34 -13.43 14.92
CA PRO A 100 -20.37 -12.94 16.30
C PRO A 100 -20.23 -11.40 16.40
N TYR A 101 -20.44 -10.67 15.29
CA TYR A 101 -20.33 -9.22 15.20
C TYR A 101 -21.37 -8.65 14.24
N GLY A 102 -21.66 -7.35 14.38
CA GLY A 102 -22.56 -6.65 13.49
C GLY A 102 -21.97 -6.48 12.09
N THR A 103 -22.77 -6.77 11.06
CA THR A 103 -22.40 -6.59 9.66
C THR A 103 -23.02 -5.31 9.10
N LEU A 104 -22.44 -4.82 8.00
CA LEU A 104 -23.04 -3.78 7.18
C LEU A 104 -23.78 -4.44 6.02
N THR A 105 -25.03 -4.04 5.81
CA THR A 105 -25.79 -4.50 4.67
C THR A 105 -25.18 -4.01 3.36
N ASP A 106 -25.40 -4.77 2.30
CA ASP A 106 -25.05 -4.45 0.92
C ASP A 106 -25.39 -3.00 0.52
N ASP A 107 -26.56 -2.52 0.91
CA ASP A 107 -27.01 -1.17 0.58
C ASP A 107 -26.37 -0.09 1.44
N GLU A 108 -26.03 -0.38 2.70
CA GLU A 108 -25.24 0.53 3.53
C GLU A 108 -23.84 0.70 2.96
N MET A 109 -23.21 -0.40 2.53
CA MET A 109 -21.91 -0.39 1.89
C MET A 109 -21.90 0.44 0.60
N ARG A 110 -22.91 0.27 -0.27
CA ARG A 110 -23.05 1.07 -1.50
C ARG A 110 -23.28 2.55 -1.25
N ARG A 111 -23.86 2.92 -0.11
CA ARG A 111 -24.14 4.32 0.27
C ARG A 111 -22.94 5.03 0.91
N LEU A 112 -21.87 4.32 1.26
CA LEU A 112 -20.68 4.96 1.80
C LEU A 112 -20.10 5.94 0.78
N ASN A 113 -19.89 7.18 1.20
CA ASN A 113 -19.45 8.25 0.32
C ASN A 113 -17.93 8.21 0.06
N ILE A 114 -17.39 7.04 -0.28
CA ILE A 114 -15.98 6.85 -0.63
C ILE A 114 -15.54 7.74 -1.82
N PRO A 115 -16.37 8.00 -2.85
CA PRO A 115 -15.95 8.83 -3.98
C PRO A 115 -15.51 10.26 -3.60
N VAL A 116 -15.99 10.83 -2.48
CA VAL A 116 -15.59 12.19 -2.08
C VAL A 116 -14.16 12.23 -1.54
N LEU A 117 -13.60 11.09 -1.12
CA LEU A 117 -12.28 11.00 -0.49
C LEU A 117 -11.12 11.00 -1.48
N GLN A 118 -11.35 10.78 -2.78
CA GLN A 118 -10.29 10.70 -3.78
C GLN A 118 -10.67 11.47 -5.04
N ASP A 119 -9.70 12.13 -5.66
CA ASP A 119 -9.82 12.67 -7.01
C ASP A 119 -9.06 11.76 -7.99
N ASP A 120 -7.80 11.45 -7.66
CA ASP A 120 -6.96 10.44 -8.31
C ASP A 120 -6.25 9.59 -7.24
N GLY A 121 -6.25 8.26 -7.36
CA GLY A 121 -5.59 7.40 -6.38
C GLY A 121 -5.95 5.92 -6.47
N PHE A 122 -5.62 5.18 -5.40
CA PHE A 122 -5.86 3.74 -5.28
C PHE A 122 -6.80 3.41 -4.13
N LEU A 123 -7.61 2.36 -4.33
CA LEU A 123 -8.49 1.79 -3.31
C LEU A 123 -8.08 0.34 -3.05
N PHE A 124 -7.78 0.03 -1.79
CA PHE A 124 -7.53 -1.33 -1.31
C PHE A 124 -8.74 -1.78 -0.49
N LEU A 125 -9.48 -2.75 -1.01
CA LEU A 125 -10.71 -3.24 -0.40
C LEU A 125 -10.56 -4.73 -0.08
N TRP A 126 -10.65 -5.07 1.20
CA TRP A 126 -10.70 -6.46 1.63
C TRP A 126 -12.04 -7.07 1.27
N VAL A 127 -12.02 -8.28 0.71
CA VAL A 127 -13.21 -9.03 0.30
C VAL A 127 -13.10 -10.46 0.78
N THR A 128 -14.24 -11.06 1.12
CA THR A 128 -14.36 -12.46 1.52
C THR A 128 -15.56 -13.09 0.80
N GLY A 129 -15.67 -14.43 0.87
CA GLY A 129 -16.74 -15.18 0.21
C GLY A 129 -18.15 -14.80 0.70
N ARG A 130 -19.13 -15.02 -0.18
CA ARG A 130 -20.57 -14.84 0.03
C ARG A 130 -21.30 -16.14 -0.27
#